data_AF-A0A7X7XPX2-F1
#
_entry.id   AF-A0A7X7XPX2-F1
#
_cell.length_a   1.000
_cell.length_b   1.000
_cell.length_c   1.000
_cell.angle_alpha   90.00
_cell.angle_beta   90.00
_cell.angle_gamma   90.00
#
_symmetry.space_group_name_H-M   'P 1'
#
loop_
_entity.id
_entity.type
_entity.pdbx_description
1 polymer ?
#
loop_
_entity_poly.entity_id
_entity_poly.type
_entity_poly.pdbx_seq_one_letter_code
_entity_poly.pdbx_strand_id
1 'polypeptide(L)'
;MEGGALMDRSVLGVALGHVRNAAAGLLVVEDPSGEALFAFAECVDVEYLLAGLGVVPEVVPEGLSPAESLTAASDLLQGVGSVPLGVWVALQAVRARVGS
;
A
#
# COMPACT_ATOMS: atom_id res chain seq x y z
N MET A 1 -7.54 -17.18 20.62
CA MET A 1 -7.77 -16.41 19.37
C MET A 1 -6.72 -15.30 19.16
N GLU A 2 -5.62 -15.24 19.91
CA GLU A 2 -4.60 -14.18 19.73
C GLU A 2 -3.66 -14.39 18.53
N GLY A 3 -3.45 -15.65 18.10
CA GLY A 3 -2.55 -15.95 16.98
C GLY A 3 -2.99 -15.40 15.62
N GLY A 4 -4.29 -15.36 15.34
CA GLY A 4 -4.83 -14.85 14.08
C GLY A 4 -4.68 -13.33 13.93
N ALA A 5 -5.02 -12.58 14.99
CA ALA A 5 -4.92 -11.12 14.98
C ALA A 5 -3.47 -10.59 14.92
N LEU A 6 -2.51 -11.37 15.40
CA LEU A 6 -1.08 -11.06 15.27
C LEU A 6 -0.56 -11.36 13.85
N MET A 7 -0.99 -12.47 13.24
CA MET A 7 -0.68 -12.79 11.84
C MET A 7 -1.27 -11.75 10.88
N ASP A 8 -2.52 -11.33 11.11
CA ASP A 8 -3.16 -10.28 10.32
C ASP A 8 -2.38 -8.95 10.40
N ARG A 9 -1.87 -8.58 11.59
CA ARG A 9 -1.05 -7.36 11.72
C ARG A 9 0.27 -7.42 10.97
N SER A 10 0.95 -8.57 10.95
CA SER A 10 2.19 -8.71 10.16
C SER A 10 1.91 -8.61 8.67
N VAL A 11 0.85 -9.25 8.18
CA VAL A 11 0.43 -9.15 6.76
C VAL A 11 0.10 -7.69 6.39
N LEU A 12 -0.60 -6.96 7.26
CA LEU A 12 -0.89 -5.54 7.07
C LEU A 12 0.39 -4.69 7.06
N GLY A 13 1.37 -5.01 7.91
CA GLY A 13 2.67 -4.33 7.94
C GLY A 13 3.48 -4.53 6.66
N VAL A 14 3.51 -5.75 6.12
CA VAL A 14 4.14 -6.05 4.81
C VAL A 14 3.42 -5.34 3.67
N ALA A 15 2.08 -5.36 3.66
CA ALA A 15 1.30 -4.63 2.66
C ALA A 15 1.60 -3.12 2.69
N LEU A 16 1.72 -2.53 3.89
CA LEU A 16 2.11 -1.13 4.05
C LEU A 16 3.56 -0.86 3.59
N GLY A 17 4.48 -1.79 3.81
CA GLY A 17 5.84 -1.71 3.27
C GLY A 17 5.87 -1.65 1.74
N HIS A 18 5.04 -2.45 1.06
CA HIS A 18 4.87 -2.36 -0.39
C HIS A 18 4.27 -1.02 -0.83
N VAL A 19 3.28 -0.48 -0.12
CA VAL A 19 2.72 0.86 -0.42
C VAL A 19 3.79 1.94 -0.31
N ARG A 20 4.68 1.86 0.69
CA ARG A 20 5.82 2.78 0.83
C ARG A 20 6.84 2.64 -0.29
N ASN A 21 7.17 1.42 -0.72
CA ASN A 21 8.05 1.20 -1.86
C ASN A 21 7.44 1.80 -3.14
N ALA A 22 6.13 1.64 -3.35
CA ALA A 22 5.44 2.29 -4.47
C ALA A 22 5.51 3.81 -4.39
N ALA A 23 5.23 4.40 -3.22
CA ALA A 23 5.33 5.84 -2.99
C ALA A 23 6.74 6.38 -3.29
N ALA A 24 7.79 5.72 -2.78
CA ALA A 24 9.17 6.09 -3.05
C ALA A 24 9.51 6.00 -4.55
N GLY A 25 9.06 4.94 -5.23
CA GLY A 25 9.24 4.77 -6.66
C GLY A 25 8.54 5.85 -7.48
N LEU A 26 7.35 6.30 -7.08
CA LEU A 26 6.60 7.36 -7.77
C LEU A 26 7.29 8.73 -7.67
N LEU A 27 7.97 9.03 -6.55
CA LEU A 27 8.68 10.30 -6.37
C LEU A 27 9.88 10.49 -7.30
N VAL A 28 10.43 9.40 -7.85
CA VAL A 28 11.59 9.45 -8.74
C VAL A 28 11.22 9.32 -10.21
N VAL A 29 9.93 9.20 -10.53
CA VAL A 29 9.44 9.17 -11.92
C VAL A 29 9.48 10.59 -12.49
N GLU A 30 10.13 10.76 -13.64
CA GLU A 30 10.03 11.99 -14.44
C GLU A 30 8.66 12.03 -15.13
N ASP A 31 7.71 12.73 -14.49
CA ASP A 31 6.35 12.90 -15.01
C ASP A 31 5.93 14.39 -15.02
N PRO A 32 5.99 15.07 -16.18
CA PRO A 32 5.58 16.46 -16.32
C PRO A 32 4.09 16.72 -16.09
N SER A 33 3.25 15.69 -16.12
CA SER A 33 1.80 15.83 -15.88
C SER A 33 1.47 15.97 -14.39
N GLY A 34 2.35 15.48 -13.51
CA GLY A 34 2.15 15.48 -12.06
C GLY A 34 1.30 14.31 -11.55
N GLU A 35 0.85 13.40 -12.42
CA GLU A 35 0.07 12.22 -12.04
C GLU A 35 0.84 11.31 -11.08
N ALA A 36 2.16 11.18 -11.23
CA ALA A 36 3.01 10.44 -10.30
C ALA A 36 2.98 11.04 -8.88
N LEU A 37 2.91 12.37 -8.76
CA LEU A 37 2.81 13.04 -7.46
C LEU A 37 1.41 12.86 -6.84
N PHE A 38 0.35 12.87 -7.64
CA PHE A 38 -1.00 12.55 -7.15
C PHE A 38 -1.10 11.10 -6.68
N ALA A 39 -0.53 10.15 -7.43
CA ALA A 39 -0.44 8.76 -7.01
C ALA A 39 0.38 8.59 -5.72
N PHE A 40 1.48 9.34 -5.57
CA PHE A 40 2.24 9.37 -4.32
C PHE A 40 1.38 9.83 -3.13
N ALA A 41 0.61 10.92 -3.30
CA ALA A 41 -0.27 11.42 -2.25
C ALA A 41 -1.34 10.38 -1.86
N GLU A 42 -1.91 9.68 -2.84
CA GLU A 42 -2.86 8.58 -2.58
C GLU A 42 -2.22 7.41 -1.82
N CYS A 43 -0.94 7.07 -2.09
CA CYS A 43 -0.20 6.11 -1.28
C CYS A 43 -0.05 6.56 0.18
N VAL A 44 0.20 7.86 0.41
CA VAL A 44 0.30 8.44 1.77
C VAL A 44 -1.05 8.38 2.49
N ASP A 45 -2.16 8.57 1.79
CA ASP A 45 -3.50 8.39 2.37
C ASP A 45 -3.75 6.95 2.82
N VAL A 46 -3.35 5.96 2.02
CA VAL A 46 -3.39 4.54 2.41
C VAL A 46 -2.54 4.28 3.65
N GLU A 47 -1.34 4.85 3.71
CA GLU A 47 -0.47 4.78 4.89
C GLU A 47 -1.13 5.38 6.13
N TYR A 48 -1.73 6.56 6.02
CA TYR A 48 -2.42 7.22 7.13
C TYR A 48 -3.58 6.37 7.67
N LEU A 49 -4.37 5.77 6.78
CA LEU A 49 -5.47 4.89 7.17
C LEU A 49 -4.98 3.66 7.94
N LEU A 50 -3.90 3.02 7.48
CA LEU A 50 -3.31 1.85 8.14
C LEU A 50 -2.63 2.24 9.47
N ALA A 51 -1.94 3.37 9.52
CA ALA A 51 -1.36 3.91 10.74
C ALA A 51 -2.43 4.21 11.81
N GLY A 52 -3.61 4.70 11.39
CA GLY A 52 -4.77 4.89 12.26
C GLY A 52 -5.29 3.61 12.92
N LEU A 53 -4.96 2.44 12.36
CA LEU A 53 -5.25 1.11 12.92
C LEU A 53 -4.11 0.56 13.79
N GLY A 54 -3.04 1.34 13.97
CA GLY A 54 -1.83 0.93 14.68
C GLY A 54 -0.94 -0.04 13.89
N VAL A 55 -1.10 -0.10 12.56
CA VAL A 55 -0.22 -0.88 11.69
C VAL A 55 1.09 -0.12 11.51
N VAL A 56 2.20 -0.80 11.73
CA VAL A 56 3.55 -0.29 11.47
C VAL A 56 4.06 -0.95 10.18
N PRO A 57 4.64 -0.19 9.25
CA PRO A 57 5.21 -0.75 8.03
C PRO A 57 6.37 -1.70 8.35
N GLU A 58 6.36 -2.85 7.70
CA GLU A 58 7.54 -3.71 7.65
C GLU A 58 8.50 -3.24 6.55
N VAL A 59 9.79 -3.54 6.72
CA VAL A 59 10.79 -3.30 5.68
C VAL A 59 10.66 -4.40 4.65
N VAL A 60 10.33 -4.02 3.41
CA VAL A 60 10.14 -4.95 2.30
C VAL A 60 11.22 -4.65 1.24
N PRO A 61 11.86 -5.67 0.63
CA PRO A 61 12.85 -5.45 -0.40
C PRO A 61 12.37 -4.54 -1.52
N GLU A 62 13.24 -3.61 -1.92
CA GLU A 62 13.04 -2.78 -3.10
C GLU A 62 13.24 -3.62 -4.39
N GLY A 63 12.86 -3.05 -5.54
CA GLY A 63 13.13 -3.62 -6.87
C GLY A 63 11.89 -3.96 -7.69
N LEU A 64 10.70 -3.87 -7.11
CA LEU A 64 9.44 -3.88 -7.86
C LEU A 64 9.13 -2.47 -8.36
N SER A 65 8.48 -2.37 -9.52
CA SER A 65 7.86 -1.11 -9.97
C SER A 65 6.75 -0.68 -8.99
N PRO A 66 6.33 0.61 -9.02
CA PRO A 66 5.21 1.06 -8.20
C PRO A 66 3.93 0.24 -8.42
N ALA A 67 3.59 -0.10 -9.67
CA ALA A 67 2.41 -0.89 -10.01
C ALA A 67 2.48 -2.32 -9.42
N GLU A 68 3.64 -2.96 -9.52
CA GLU A 68 3.88 -4.31 -8.96
C GLU A 68 3.81 -4.29 -7.44
N SER A 69 4.41 -3.29 -6.78
CA SER A 69 4.33 -3.13 -5.32
C SER A 69 2.89 -2.94 -4.85
N LEU A 70 2.10 -2.08 -5.51
CA LEU A 70 0.69 -1.89 -5.14
C LEU A 70 -0.16 -3.15 -5.39
N THR A 71 0.17 -3.94 -6.42
CA THR A 71 -0.48 -5.23 -6.66
C THR A 71 -0.14 -6.23 -5.55
N ALA A 72 1.13 -6.34 -5.16
CA ALA A 72 1.54 -7.18 -4.04
C ALA A 72 0.83 -6.79 -2.72
N ALA A 73 0.71 -5.49 -2.45
CA ALA A 73 -0.06 -4.99 -1.29
C ALA A 73 -1.52 -5.44 -1.35
N SER A 74 -2.18 -5.33 -2.52
CA SER A 74 -3.57 -5.77 -2.70
C SER A 74 -3.73 -7.27 -2.44
N ASP A 75 -2.83 -8.08 -3.01
CA ASP A 75 -2.91 -9.55 -2.88
C ASP A 75 -2.74 -9.99 -1.42
N LEU A 76 -1.86 -9.32 -0.67
CA LEU A 76 -1.73 -9.52 0.78
C LEU A 76 -3.02 -9.18 1.53
N LEU A 77 -3.64 -8.02 1.22
CA LEU A 77 -4.88 -7.59 1.86
C LEU A 77 -6.06 -8.52 1.55
N GLN A 78 -6.11 -9.15 0.37
CA GLN A 78 -7.13 -10.16 0.05
C GLN A 78 -7.05 -11.40 0.93
N GLY A 79 -5.85 -11.73 1.44
CA GLY A 79 -5.64 -12.85 2.35
C GLY A 79 -6.04 -12.57 3.80
N VAL A 80 -6.31 -11.31 4.16
CA VAL A 80 -6.69 -10.91 5.51
C VAL A 80 -8.20 -11.09 5.72
N GLY A 81 -8.61 -11.62 6.87
CA GLY A 81 -10.01 -11.95 7.14
C GLY A 81 -10.98 -10.75 7.14
N SER A 82 -10.49 -9.55 7.44
CA SER A 82 -11.28 -8.31 7.33
C SER A 82 -10.34 -7.11 7.15
N VAL A 83 -10.53 -6.37 6.06
CA VAL A 83 -9.85 -5.10 5.78
C VAL A 83 -10.88 -3.98 5.83
N PRO A 84 -10.64 -2.89 6.59
CA PRO A 84 -11.57 -1.76 6.58
C PRO A 84 -11.79 -1.22 5.18
N LEU A 85 -13.07 -0.99 4.82
CA LEU A 85 -13.46 -0.60 3.47
C LEU A 85 -12.70 0.63 2.96
N GLY A 86 -12.42 1.60 3.84
CA GLY A 86 -11.64 2.80 3.49
C GLY A 86 -10.22 2.46 3.01
N VAL A 87 -9.53 1.53 3.68
CA VAL A 87 -8.19 1.06 3.28
C VAL A 87 -8.27 0.36 1.93
N TRP A 88 -9.24 -0.55 1.76
CA TRP A 88 -9.42 -1.30 0.52
C TRP A 88 -9.69 -0.37 -0.66
N VAL A 89 -10.65 0.55 -0.53
CA VAL A 89 -11.02 1.48 -1.60
C VAL A 89 -9.85 2.39 -1.96
N ALA A 90 -9.14 2.94 -0.97
CA ALA A 90 -7.98 3.80 -1.20
C ALA A 90 -6.86 3.07 -1.97
N LEU A 91 -6.55 1.82 -1.58
CA LEU A 91 -5.55 1.01 -2.29
C LEU A 91 -5.98 0.70 -3.73
N GLN A 92 -7.25 0.38 -3.96
CA GLN A 92 -7.75 0.10 -5.30
C GLN A 92 -7.77 1.35 -6.19
N ALA A 93 -8.02 2.53 -5.62
CA ALA A 93 -7.98 3.80 -6.35
C ALA A 93 -6.56 4.11 -6.85
N VAL A 94 -5.55 4.05 -5.98
CA VAL A 94 -4.16 4.31 -6.41
C VAL A 94 -3.66 3.27 -7.41
N ARG A 95 -4.05 2.00 -7.25
CA ARG A 95 -3.75 0.96 -8.23
C ARG A 95 -4.31 1.26 -9.61
N ALA A 96 -5.55 1.74 -9.67
CA ALA A 96 -6.18 2.10 -10.93
C ALA A 96 -5.47 3.27 -11.62
N ARG A 97 -4.94 4.24 -10.85
CA ARG A 97 -4.17 5.37 -11.38
C ARG A 97 -2.79 4.96 -11.90
N VAL A 98 -2.09 4.10 -11.16
CA VAL A 98 -0.71 3.70 -11.50
C VAL A 98 -0.68 2.61 -12.59
N GLY A 99 -1.73 1.80 -12.68
CA GLY A 99 -1.86 0.72 -13.67
C GLY A 99 -2.61 1.08 -14.94
N SER A 100 -3.08 2.33 -15.09
CA SER A 100 -3.72 2.85 -16.32
C SER A 100 -2.71 3.30 -17.37
#